data_AF-A0A935WZ02-F1
#
_entry.id   AF-A0A935WZ02-F1
#
_cell.length_a   1.000
_cell.length_b   1.000
_cell.length_c   1.000
_cell.angle_alpha   90.00
_cell.angle_beta   90.00
_cell.angle_gamma   90.00
#
_symmetry.space_group_name_H-M   'P 1'
#
loop_
_entity.id
_entity.type
_entity.pdbx_description
1 polymer ?
#
loop_
_entity_poly.entity_id
_entity_poly.type
_entity_poly.pdbx_seq_one_letter_code
_entity_poly.pdbx_strand_id
1 'polypeptide(L)'
;MQKFAQTQKSGRLAGLSCLIALECIACASASSAGSSTSDSPSSAVPGAAASSGSAPAESGIAPMPSPDALEIHLGEAWYAYRADGLGISADEARGRDKAFEAVPPPGAFWDRQVAGEAWGLWTELCSQCHGGSRRLTTVLSWPAPKDGWARQEQRFFNRQQPGTAVFATIMNGARARRGNVDMPAWRDRLTREQIWSMVYFVSQASNVGDVH
;
A
#
# COMPACT_ATOMS: atom_id res chain seq x y z
N MET A 1 -11.85 -38.66 46.46
CA MET A 1 -11.00 -37.44 46.51
C MET A 1 -9.74 -37.69 45.69
N GLN A 2 -9.77 -37.37 44.38
CA GLN A 2 -8.65 -37.56 43.46
C GLN A 2 -7.83 -36.26 43.37
N LYS A 3 -6.52 -36.34 43.57
CA LYS A 3 -5.57 -35.23 43.42
C LYS A 3 -5.01 -35.25 42.00
N PHE A 4 -5.28 -34.22 41.21
CA PHE A 4 -4.58 -33.96 39.94
C PHE A 4 -3.33 -33.12 40.21
N ALA A 5 -2.17 -33.65 39.83
CA ALA A 5 -0.92 -32.92 39.80
C ALA A 5 -0.80 -32.19 38.46
N GLN A 6 -0.67 -30.86 38.50
CA GLN A 6 -0.56 -29.99 37.34
C GLN A 6 0.90 -29.56 37.20
N THR A 7 1.62 -30.17 36.25
CA THR A 7 3.02 -29.82 35.94
C THR A 7 3.04 -28.69 34.93
N GLN A 8 3.41 -27.48 35.35
CA GLN A 8 3.68 -26.36 34.44
C GLN A 8 5.07 -26.53 33.80
N LYS A 9 5.11 -26.70 32.47
CA LYS A 9 6.33 -26.53 31.66
C LYS A 9 6.49 -25.06 31.29
N SER A 10 7.46 -24.39 31.91
CA SER A 10 7.96 -23.09 31.45
C SER A 10 8.88 -23.28 30.25
N GLY A 11 8.41 -22.94 29.05
CA GLY A 11 9.25 -22.75 27.87
C GLY A 11 9.62 -21.28 27.72
N ARG A 12 10.85 -20.92 28.08
CA ARG A 12 11.46 -19.62 27.75
C ARG A 12 11.85 -19.64 26.27
N LEU A 13 11.20 -18.82 25.45
CA LEU A 13 11.71 -18.50 24.11
C LEU A 13 12.66 -17.32 24.22
N ALA A 14 13.89 -17.58 23.79
CA ALA A 14 14.98 -16.62 23.72
C ALA A 14 14.65 -15.50 22.72
N GLY A 15 14.96 -14.27 23.13
CA GLY A 15 14.85 -13.09 22.28
C GLY A 15 15.87 -13.13 21.16
N LEU A 16 15.38 -13.09 19.92
CA LEU A 16 16.18 -12.69 18.78
C LEU A 16 16.17 -11.15 18.72
N SER A 17 17.30 -10.56 19.08
CA SER A 17 17.59 -9.14 18.84
C SER A 17 17.87 -8.96 17.35
N CYS A 18 16.98 -8.27 16.65
CA CYS A 18 17.20 -7.82 15.28
C CYS A 18 17.95 -6.48 15.32
N LEU A 19 19.29 -6.55 15.26
CA LEU A 19 20.16 -5.41 14.99
C LEU A 19 20.37 -5.33 13.48
N ILE A 20 19.54 -4.54 12.78
CA ILE A 20 19.87 -4.05 11.44
C ILE A 20 20.39 -2.63 11.62
N ALA A 21 21.71 -2.49 11.58
CA ALA A 21 22.37 -1.21 11.44
C ALA A 21 22.14 -0.71 10.00
N LEU A 22 21.42 0.39 9.87
CA LEU A 22 21.26 1.11 8.61
C LEU A 22 22.13 2.37 8.70
N GLU A 23 23.34 2.29 8.14
CA GLU A 23 24.20 3.45 7.94
C GLU A 23 23.66 4.29 6.78
N CYS A 24 23.05 5.44 7.10
CA CYS A 24 22.81 6.50 6.12
C CYS A 24 23.98 7.49 6.17
N ILE A 25 24.93 7.37 5.23
CA ILE A 25 25.89 8.44 4.95
C ILE A 25 25.31 9.36 3.89
N ALA A 26 25.27 10.64 4.24
CA ALA A 26 24.67 11.73 3.49
C ALA A 26 25.52 12.21 2.30
N CYS A 27 24.79 12.66 1.28
CA CYS A 27 25.01 13.73 0.31
C CYS A 27 26.42 14.25 -0.02
N ALA A 28 26.73 14.26 -1.32
CA ALA A 28 27.53 15.32 -1.94
C ALA A 28 26.89 15.74 -3.28
N SER A 29 26.79 17.06 -3.45
CA SER A 29 26.17 17.78 -4.57
C SER A 29 27.15 18.03 -5.72
N ALA A 30 26.67 18.04 -6.97
CA ALA A 30 27.21 18.73 -8.16
C ALA A 30 26.30 18.38 -9.35
N SER A 31 26.03 19.16 -10.38
CA SER A 31 26.18 20.58 -10.71
C SER A 31 25.27 20.79 -11.93
N SER A 32 24.73 22.00 -12.09
CA SER A 32 23.99 22.45 -13.27
C SER A 32 24.94 22.82 -14.42
N ALA A 33 24.60 22.48 -15.68
CA ALA A 33 24.70 23.34 -16.89
C ALA A 33 24.56 22.55 -18.21
N GLY A 34 23.96 23.19 -19.23
CA GLY A 34 24.03 22.84 -20.66
C GLY A 34 22.64 22.70 -21.32
N SER A 35 22.02 23.76 -21.85
CA SER A 35 22.15 24.29 -23.24
C SER A 35 21.76 23.26 -24.32
N SER A 36 20.55 23.32 -24.88
CA SER A 36 20.13 24.07 -26.09
C SER A 36 20.63 23.51 -27.42
N THR A 37 19.71 22.97 -28.25
CA THR A 37 19.62 23.04 -29.73
C THR A 37 18.25 22.45 -30.15
N SER A 38 17.34 23.20 -30.79
CA SER A 38 17.22 23.56 -32.21
C SER A 38 16.33 22.60 -33.04
N ASP A 39 15.26 23.21 -33.55
CA ASP A 39 14.38 22.96 -34.70
C ASP A 39 14.63 21.79 -35.68
N SER A 40 13.55 21.08 -36.07
CA SER A 40 12.89 21.27 -37.38
C SER A 40 11.88 20.15 -37.73
N PRO A 41 10.88 20.41 -38.61
CA PRO A 41 9.73 19.54 -38.89
C PRO A 41 9.87 18.74 -40.20
N SER A 42 9.14 17.62 -40.37
CA SER A 42 8.55 17.27 -41.68
C SER A 42 7.67 16.01 -41.72
N SER A 43 6.56 16.19 -42.43
CA SER A 43 5.98 15.32 -43.46
C SER A 43 5.25 14.02 -43.08
N ALA A 44 3.97 14.04 -43.46
CA ALA A 44 3.01 12.97 -43.49
C ALA A 44 3.29 11.92 -44.58
N VAL A 45 2.77 10.70 -44.37
CA VAL A 45 2.21 9.85 -45.44
C VAL A 45 1.09 8.98 -44.84
N PRO A 46 -0.08 8.83 -45.49
CA PRO A 46 -1.11 7.88 -45.10
C PRO A 46 -0.84 6.51 -45.74
N GLY A 47 -0.87 5.45 -44.93
CA GLY A 47 -0.77 4.06 -45.38
C GLY A 47 -1.89 3.23 -44.76
N ALA A 48 -2.97 3.04 -45.50
CA ALA A 48 -4.00 2.05 -45.20
C ALA A 48 -3.46 0.66 -45.54
N ALA A 49 -3.38 -0.21 -44.54
CA ALA A 49 -3.20 -1.65 -44.73
C ALA A 49 -4.28 -2.39 -43.94
N ALA A 50 -5.04 -3.19 -44.67
CA ALA A 50 -6.08 -4.07 -44.18
C ALA A 50 -5.52 -5.32 -43.51
N SER A 51 -6.43 -6.03 -42.84
CA SER A 51 -6.37 -7.46 -42.49
C SER A 51 -5.54 -7.85 -41.27
N SER A 52 -6.22 -8.21 -40.20
CA SER A 52 -6.67 -9.61 -39.99
C SER A 52 -7.33 -9.69 -38.62
N GLY A 53 -8.54 -10.25 -38.58
CA GLY A 53 -9.28 -10.45 -37.33
C GLY A 53 -8.51 -11.38 -36.39
N SER A 54 -7.92 -10.81 -35.34
CA SER A 54 -7.55 -11.57 -34.15
C SER A 54 -8.84 -11.95 -33.43
N ALA A 55 -9.05 -13.26 -33.28
CA ALA A 55 -10.07 -13.80 -32.41
C ALA A 55 -9.99 -13.14 -31.03
N PRO A 56 -11.14 -12.89 -30.35
CA PRO A 56 -11.11 -12.36 -29.00
C PRO A 56 -10.30 -13.33 -28.14
N ALA A 57 -9.18 -12.85 -27.61
CA ALA A 57 -8.42 -13.58 -26.62
C ALA A 57 -9.40 -13.97 -25.52
N GLU A 58 -9.62 -15.28 -25.41
CA GLU A 58 -10.32 -15.91 -24.31
C GLU A 58 -9.81 -15.25 -23.04
N SER A 59 -10.72 -14.62 -22.30
CA SER A 59 -10.42 -13.84 -21.10
C SER A 59 -9.87 -14.79 -20.04
N GLY A 60 -8.58 -15.11 -20.18
CA GLY A 60 -7.79 -15.90 -19.27
C GLY A 60 -7.61 -15.08 -18.02
N ILE A 61 -8.61 -15.10 -17.15
CA ILE A 61 -8.48 -14.59 -15.79
C ILE A 61 -7.35 -15.41 -15.18
N ALA A 62 -6.15 -14.82 -15.11
CA ALA A 62 -4.99 -15.46 -14.53
C ALA A 62 -5.37 -16.03 -13.14
N PRO A 63 -4.97 -17.27 -12.82
CA PRO A 63 -5.25 -17.89 -11.53
C PRO A 63 -4.91 -16.92 -10.40
N MET A 64 -5.81 -16.77 -9.44
CA MET A 64 -5.53 -15.95 -8.27
C MET A 64 -4.28 -16.49 -7.56
N PRO A 65 -3.28 -15.65 -7.24
CA PRO A 65 -2.14 -16.10 -6.46
C PRO A 65 -2.62 -16.67 -5.11
N SER A 66 -1.94 -17.71 -4.64
CA SER A 66 -2.21 -18.30 -3.32
C SER A 66 -2.04 -17.24 -2.22
N PRO A 67 -2.93 -17.16 -1.23
CA PRO A 67 -2.85 -16.18 -0.14
C PRO A 67 -1.58 -16.32 0.70
N ASP A 68 -0.93 -17.49 0.71
CA ASP A 68 0.31 -17.74 1.45
C ASP A 68 1.57 -17.15 0.77
N ALA A 69 1.42 -16.45 -0.36
CA ALA A 69 2.53 -15.97 -1.18
C ALA A 69 2.42 -14.50 -1.60
N LEU A 70 1.58 -13.69 -0.93
CA LEU A 70 1.58 -12.24 -1.19
C LEU A 70 2.78 -11.61 -0.48
N GLU A 71 3.89 -11.55 -1.22
CA GLU A 71 5.04 -10.71 -0.89
C GLU A 71 4.58 -9.24 -0.78
N ILE A 72 4.92 -8.59 0.35
CA ILE A 72 4.72 -7.16 0.52
C ILE A 72 5.94 -6.42 -0.05
N HIS A 73 5.71 -5.36 -0.81
CA HIS A 73 6.74 -4.63 -1.52
C HIS A 73 7.03 -3.30 -0.81
N LEU A 74 8.07 -3.26 0.03
CA LEU A 74 8.40 -2.06 0.80
C LEU A 74 9.33 -1.12 0.03
N GLY A 75 9.17 0.19 0.25
CA GLY A 75 10.05 1.23 -0.31
C GLY A 75 10.20 1.14 -1.83
N GLU A 76 11.43 0.97 -2.31
CA GLU A 76 11.74 0.93 -3.75
C GLU A 76 11.13 -0.27 -4.49
N ALA A 77 10.94 -1.41 -3.80
CA ALA A 77 10.31 -2.59 -4.41
C ALA A 77 8.86 -2.30 -4.82
N TRP A 78 8.17 -1.41 -4.09
CA TRP A 78 6.81 -0.98 -4.44
C TRP A 78 6.76 -0.39 -5.84
N TYR A 79 7.70 0.48 -6.20
CA TYR A 79 7.63 1.19 -7.48
C TYR A 79 7.83 0.26 -8.68
N ALA A 80 8.71 -0.73 -8.58
CA ALA A 80 8.88 -1.72 -9.64
C ALA A 80 7.62 -2.58 -9.81
N TYR A 81 7.08 -3.09 -8.70
CA TYR A 81 5.83 -3.85 -8.70
C TYR A 81 4.68 -3.00 -9.27
N ARG A 82 4.50 -1.78 -8.77
CA ARG A 82 3.41 -0.88 -9.15
C ARG A 82 3.49 -0.45 -10.61
N ALA A 83 4.69 -0.20 -11.10
CA ALA A 83 4.95 0.15 -12.49
C ALA A 83 4.50 -0.97 -13.45
N ASP A 84 4.84 -2.22 -13.14
CA ASP A 84 4.40 -3.39 -13.92
C ASP A 84 2.88 -3.49 -14.00
N GLY A 85 2.19 -3.39 -12.86
CA GLY A 85 0.72 -3.46 -12.81
C GLY A 85 0.01 -2.31 -13.52
N LEU A 86 0.66 -1.16 -13.68
CA LEU A 86 0.12 0.01 -14.39
C LEU A 86 0.58 0.10 -15.85
N GLY A 87 1.56 -0.71 -16.28
CA GLY A 87 2.17 -0.58 -17.60
C GLY A 87 2.92 0.75 -17.81
N ILE A 88 3.54 1.28 -16.75
CA ILE A 88 4.34 2.52 -16.77
C ILE A 88 5.77 2.25 -16.30
N SER A 89 6.65 3.24 -16.34
CA SER A 89 7.98 3.14 -15.74
C SER A 89 7.97 3.32 -14.21
N ALA A 90 8.99 2.79 -13.52
CA ALA A 90 9.15 2.98 -12.08
C ALA A 90 9.28 4.47 -11.69
N ASP A 91 9.92 5.29 -12.53
CA ASP A 91 10.04 6.73 -12.29
C ASP A 91 8.70 7.46 -12.45
N GLU A 92 7.85 7.06 -13.40
CA GLU A 92 6.47 7.56 -13.48
C GLU A 92 5.65 7.14 -12.27
N ALA A 93 5.81 5.91 -11.77
CA ALA A 93 5.17 5.46 -10.53
C ALA A 93 5.60 6.30 -9.32
N ARG A 94 6.90 6.62 -9.18
CA ARG A 94 7.41 7.55 -8.16
C ARG A 94 6.82 8.96 -8.31
N GLY A 95 6.73 9.45 -9.54
CA GLY A 95 6.12 10.75 -9.85
C GLY A 95 4.67 10.83 -9.40
N ARG A 96 3.90 9.76 -9.64
CA ARG A 96 2.51 9.62 -9.16
C ARG A 96 2.44 9.57 -7.64
N ASP A 97 3.28 8.78 -6.98
CA ASP A 97 3.31 8.69 -5.51
C ASP A 97 3.54 10.06 -4.87
N LYS A 98 4.50 10.82 -5.39
CA LYS A 98 4.81 12.17 -4.90
C LYS A 98 3.60 13.11 -4.97
N ALA A 99 2.73 12.97 -5.97
CA ALA A 99 1.50 13.76 -6.07
C ALA A 99 0.51 13.46 -4.93
N PHE A 100 0.62 12.30 -4.28
CA PHE A 100 -0.27 11.90 -3.17
C PHE A 100 0.08 12.52 -1.82
N GLU A 101 1.16 13.29 -1.71
CA GLU A 101 1.50 13.99 -0.46
C GLU A 101 0.51 15.12 -0.14
N ALA A 102 0.15 15.89 -1.18
CA ALA A 102 -0.70 17.07 -1.04
C ALA A 102 -2.19 16.77 -1.30
N VAL A 103 -2.48 15.68 -2.01
CA VAL A 103 -3.81 15.38 -2.52
C VAL A 103 -4.09 13.88 -2.36
N PRO A 104 -5.20 13.50 -1.69
CA PRO A 104 -5.60 12.10 -1.65
C PRO A 104 -5.78 11.54 -3.07
N PRO A 105 -5.40 10.28 -3.31
CA PRO A 105 -5.51 9.71 -4.64
C PRO A 105 -6.98 9.68 -5.12
N PRO A 106 -7.22 9.90 -6.43
CA PRO A 106 -8.55 9.82 -7.00
C PRO A 106 -9.06 8.38 -6.91
N GLY A 107 -10.38 8.18 -7.00
CA GLY A 107 -11.00 6.85 -6.78
C GLY A 107 -10.33 5.69 -7.53
N ALA A 108 -9.93 5.92 -8.78
CA ALA A 108 -9.29 4.93 -9.65
C ALA A 108 -7.93 4.38 -9.16
N PHE A 109 -7.37 4.89 -8.06
CA PHE A 109 -6.13 4.32 -7.49
C PHE A 109 -6.33 2.94 -6.87
N TRP A 110 -7.55 2.64 -6.40
CA TRP A 110 -7.85 1.38 -5.75
C TRP A 110 -8.15 0.30 -6.80
N ASP A 111 -7.08 -0.33 -7.29
CA ASP A 111 -7.14 -1.51 -8.14
C ASP A 111 -6.78 -2.78 -7.38
N ARG A 112 -6.78 -3.92 -8.10
CA ARG A 112 -6.49 -5.23 -7.52
C ARG A 112 -5.10 -5.31 -6.89
N GLN A 113 -4.11 -4.61 -7.46
CA GLN A 113 -2.73 -4.61 -6.98
C GLN A 113 -2.63 -3.86 -5.65
N VAL A 114 -3.19 -2.64 -5.62
CA VAL A 114 -3.22 -1.81 -4.40
C VAL A 114 -4.03 -2.49 -3.30
N ALA A 115 -5.15 -3.14 -3.63
CA ALA A 115 -5.97 -3.87 -2.68
C ALA A 115 -5.25 -5.09 -2.08
N GLY A 116 -4.53 -5.86 -2.90
CA GLY A 116 -3.72 -6.99 -2.45
C GLY A 116 -2.58 -6.56 -1.54
N GLU A 117 -1.85 -5.52 -1.95
CA GLU A 117 -0.78 -4.93 -1.15
C GLU A 117 -1.29 -4.41 0.21
N ALA A 118 -2.40 -3.66 0.21
CA ALA A 118 -3.02 -3.16 1.44
C ALA A 118 -3.40 -4.31 2.40
N TRP A 119 -3.94 -5.41 1.88
CA TRP A 119 -4.24 -6.59 2.69
C TRP A 119 -2.97 -7.21 3.30
N GLY A 120 -1.90 -7.35 2.51
CA GLY A 120 -0.61 -7.85 2.98
C GLY A 120 -0.01 -6.96 4.05
N LEU A 121 0.05 -5.64 3.81
CA LEU A 121 0.53 -4.65 4.77
C LEU A 121 -0.26 -4.68 6.09
N TRP A 122 -1.59 -4.81 6.02
CA TRP A 122 -2.40 -4.94 7.23
C TRP A 122 -2.02 -6.19 8.02
N THR A 123 -2.00 -7.33 7.33
CA THR A 123 -1.78 -8.65 7.93
C THR A 123 -0.41 -8.72 8.60
N GLU A 124 0.63 -8.29 7.90
CA GLU A 124 2.02 -8.39 8.37
C GLU A 124 2.39 -7.30 9.39
N LEU A 125 1.95 -6.06 9.17
CA LEU A 125 2.49 -4.90 9.91
C LEU A 125 1.52 -4.31 10.95
N CYS A 126 0.22 -4.37 10.71
CA CYS A 126 -0.76 -3.59 11.50
C CYS A 126 -1.61 -4.46 12.43
N SER A 127 -1.96 -5.67 11.99
CA SER A 127 -2.95 -6.54 12.65
C SER A 127 -2.51 -6.98 14.06
N GLN A 128 -1.20 -7.08 14.31
CA GLN A 128 -0.66 -7.53 15.60
C GLN A 128 -1.05 -6.58 16.75
N CYS A 129 -1.15 -5.28 16.49
CA CYS A 129 -1.52 -4.28 17.50
C CYS A 129 -2.96 -3.79 17.36
N HIS A 130 -3.48 -3.69 16.14
CA HIS A 130 -4.82 -3.18 15.88
C HIS A 130 -5.90 -4.27 15.86
N GLY A 131 -5.50 -5.54 15.83
CA GLY A 131 -6.39 -6.68 15.68
C GLY A 131 -7.07 -6.69 14.30
N GLY A 132 -8.09 -7.52 14.17
CA GLY A 132 -8.91 -7.61 12.97
C GLY A 132 -8.20 -8.30 11.80
N SER A 133 -8.96 -9.13 11.10
CA SER A 133 -8.54 -9.69 9.82
C SER A 133 -9.67 -9.54 8.82
N ARG A 134 -9.30 -9.52 7.54
CA ARG A 134 -10.23 -9.55 6.41
C ARG A 134 -9.75 -10.64 5.46
N ARG A 135 -10.67 -11.34 4.82
CA ARG A 135 -10.31 -12.27 3.75
C ARG A 135 -9.84 -11.44 2.57
N LEU A 136 -8.75 -11.85 1.93
CA LEU A 136 -8.24 -11.18 0.72
C LEU A 136 -9.35 -11.00 -0.33
N THR A 137 -10.16 -12.03 -0.56
CA THR A 137 -11.28 -11.98 -1.51
C THR A 137 -12.29 -10.87 -1.21
N THR A 138 -12.52 -10.55 0.07
CA THR A 138 -13.37 -9.41 0.49
C THR A 138 -12.72 -8.07 0.20
N VAL A 139 -11.41 -7.95 0.42
CA VAL A 139 -10.66 -6.70 0.19
C VAL A 139 -10.59 -6.41 -1.32
N LEU A 140 -10.34 -7.44 -2.11
CA LEU A 140 -10.33 -7.36 -3.58
C LEU A 140 -11.72 -7.00 -4.16
N SER A 141 -12.80 -7.24 -3.43
CA SER A 141 -14.16 -6.89 -3.87
C SER A 141 -14.62 -5.50 -3.41
N TRP A 142 -13.81 -4.76 -2.63
CA TRP A 142 -14.18 -3.42 -2.23
C TRP A 142 -14.21 -2.47 -3.44
N PRO A 143 -15.20 -1.58 -3.53
CA PRO A 143 -15.27 -0.62 -4.60
C PRO A 143 -14.10 0.36 -4.51
N ALA A 144 -13.79 1.02 -5.62
CA ALA A 144 -12.93 2.20 -5.59
C ALA A 144 -13.57 3.30 -4.70
N PRO A 145 -12.77 4.08 -3.94
CA PRO A 145 -13.29 5.21 -3.21
C PRO A 145 -13.95 6.24 -4.14
N LYS A 146 -14.96 6.96 -3.63
CA LYS A 146 -15.52 8.11 -4.32
C LYS A 146 -14.58 9.32 -4.25
N ASP A 147 -14.73 10.26 -5.17
CA ASP A 147 -13.95 11.51 -5.12
C ASP A 147 -14.17 12.27 -3.80
N GLY A 148 -13.09 12.81 -3.26
CA GLY A 148 -13.10 13.55 -2.00
C GLY A 148 -13.27 12.68 -0.74
N TRP A 149 -13.31 11.35 -0.84
CA TRP A 149 -13.51 10.44 0.29
C TRP A 149 -12.63 10.79 1.50
N ALA A 150 -11.32 10.97 1.30
CA ALA A 150 -10.36 11.19 2.38
C ALA A 150 -10.53 12.51 3.15
N ARG A 151 -11.31 13.45 2.61
CA ARG A 151 -11.63 14.73 3.30
C ARG A 151 -12.90 14.64 4.13
N GLN A 152 -13.72 13.63 3.90
CA GLN A 152 -14.96 13.43 4.64
C GLN A 152 -14.66 12.77 5.98
N GLU A 153 -15.43 13.13 7.00
CA GLU A 153 -15.46 12.43 8.29
C GLU A 153 -15.90 10.99 8.06
N GLN A 154 -15.05 10.04 8.43
CA GLN A 154 -15.33 8.62 8.33
C GLN A 154 -14.99 7.94 9.65
N ARG A 155 -15.63 6.79 9.87
CA ARG A 155 -15.32 5.99 11.04
C ARG A 155 -14.00 5.26 10.78
N PHE A 156 -13.04 5.49 11.66
CA PHE A 156 -11.79 4.74 11.75
C PHE A 156 -11.72 4.14 13.14
N PHE A 157 -11.88 2.82 13.23
CA PHE A 157 -12.10 2.12 14.49
C PHE A 157 -13.31 2.73 15.23
N ASN A 158 -13.08 3.33 16.40
CA ASN A 158 -14.12 3.94 17.24
C ASN A 158 -14.10 5.49 17.19
N ARG A 159 -13.46 6.10 16.19
CA ARG A 159 -13.36 7.57 16.07
C ARG A 159 -13.86 8.05 14.72
N GLN A 160 -14.58 9.17 14.72
CA GLN A 160 -14.85 9.95 13.52
C GLN A 160 -13.69 10.91 13.30
N GLN A 161 -13.06 10.82 12.13
CA GLN A 161 -12.00 11.73 11.69
C GLN A 161 -11.89 11.68 10.15
N PRO A 162 -11.28 12.68 9.49
CA PRO A 162 -11.03 12.60 8.07
C PRO A 162 -9.88 11.65 7.77
N GLY A 163 -9.90 11.01 6.60
CA GLY A 163 -8.82 10.13 6.15
C GLY A 163 -7.44 10.81 6.11
N THR A 164 -7.38 12.11 5.85
CA THR A 164 -6.16 12.92 5.93
C THR A 164 -5.51 12.92 7.32
N ALA A 165 -6.29 12.90 8.41
CA ALA A 165 -5.76 12.81 9.77
C ALA A 165 -5.16 11.42 10.05
N VAL A 166 -5.79 10.37 9.51
CA VAL A 166 -5.27 9.00 9.60
C VAL A 166 -4.01 8.82 8.77
N PHE A 167 -3.97 9.40 7.56
CA PHE A 167 -2.77 9.45 6.72
C PHE A 167 -1.59 10.06 7.49
N ALA A 168 -1.80 11.25 8.08
CA ALA A 168 -0.76 11.93 8.85
C ALA A 168 -0.31 11.11 10.07
N THR A 169 -1.23 10.37 10.70
CA THR A 169 -0.93 9.47 11.81
C THR A 169 -0.09 8.28 11.36
N ILE A 170 -0.41 7.63 10.24
CA ILE A 170 0.39 6.53 9.70
C ILE A 170 1.77 7.03 9.26
N MET A 171 1.81 8.16 8.57
CA MET A 171 3.04 8.75 8.08
C MET A 171 4.00 9.10 9.24
N ASN A 172 3.51 9.75 10.29
CA ASN A 172 4.35 10.30 11.37
C ASN A 172 4.38 9.45 12.65
N GLY A 173 3.59 8.39 12.72
CA GLY A 173 3.37 7.63 13.94
C GLY A 173 2.47 8.35 14.94
N ALA A 174 2.21 7.69 16.06
CA ALA A 174 1.42 8.26 17.16
C ALA A 174 1.92 7.77 18.51
N ARG A 175 1.94 8.69 19.48
CA ARG A 175 2.20 8.32 20.87
C ARG A 175 1.01 7.57 21.44
N ALA A 176 1.30 6.44 22.07
CA ALA A 176 0.34 5.66 22.80
C ALA A 176 -0.17 6.44 24.02
N ARG A 177 -1.44 6.17 24.38
CA ARG A 177 -1.96 6.57 25.69
C ARG A 177 -1.56 5.49 26.70
N ARG A 178 -0.99 5.92 27.84
CA ARG A 178 -0.68 5.17 29.08
C ARG A 178 -0.59 3.65 28.93
N GLY A 179 0.64 3.13 28.91
CA GLY A 179 0.93 1.69 28.99
C GLY A 179 0.87 0.93 27.65
N ASN A 180 0.44 1.57 26.56
CA ASN A 180 0.51 0.99 25.23
C ASN A 180 1.85 1.35 24.54
N VAL A 181 2.19 0.58 23.50
CA VAL A 181 3.35 0.82 22.64
C VAL A 181 3.06 1.96 21.67
N ASP A 182 4.01 2.87 21.50
CA ASP A 182 3.92 3.95 20.49
C ASP A 182 3.83 3.34 19.08
N MET A 183 2.96 3.92 18.25
CA MET A 183 2.87 3.57 16.85
C MET A 183 4.06 4.19 16.10
N PRO A 184 4.88 3.39 15.39
CA PRO A 184 6.03 3.91 14.67
C PRO A 184 5.59 4.80 13.50
N ALA A 185 6.47 5.69 13.06
CA ALA A 185 6.32 6.40 11.80
C ALA A 185 6.59 5.45 10.63
N TRP A 186 5.73 5.46 9.62
CA TRP A 186 5.86 4.58 8.46
C TRP A 186 6.40 5.27 7.21
N ARG A 187 6.59 6.60 7.23
CA ARG A 187 7.05 7.39 6.07
C ARG A 187 8.39 6.95 5.47
N ASP A 188 9.23 6.28 6.26
CA ASP A 188 10.55 5.79 5.82
C ASP A 188 10.51 4.34 5.30
N ARG A 189 9.34 3.67 5.39
CA ARG A 189 9.16 2.26 4.99
C ARG A 189 8.08 2.07 3.92
N LEU A 190 7.03 2.89 3.96
CA LEU A 190 5.89 2.83 3.06
C LEU A 190 5.86 4.06 2.16
N THR A 191 5.47 3.85 0.91
CA THR A 191 5.20 4.93 -0.03
C THR A 191 3.89 5.63 0.33
N ARG A 192 3.63 6.81 -0.24
CA ARG A 192 2.39 7.56 0.06
C ARG A 192 1.16 6.83 -0.47
N GLU A 193 1.25 6.17 -1.62
CA GLU A 193 0.21 5.32 -2.18
C GLU A 193 -0.11 4.15 -1.23
N GLN A 194 0.90 3.50 -0.66
CA GLN A 194 0.71 2.43 0.34
C GLN A 194 0.08 2.96 1.64
N ILE A 195 0.46 4.15 2.09
CA ILE A 195 -0.18 4.76 3.27
C ILE A 195 -1.64 5.08 2.97
N TRP A 196 -1.95 5.66 1.80
CA TRP A 196 -3.33 5.94 1.40
C TRP A 196 -4.16 4.67 1.20
N SER A 197 -3.57 3.60 0.66
CA SER A 197 -4.23 2.30 0.56
C SER A 197 -4.59 1.76 1.94
N MET A 198 -3.74 2.00 2.95
CA MET A 198 -4.02 1.64 4.33
C MET A 198 -5.11 2.49 4.98
N VAL A 199 -5.14 3.79 4.72
CA VAL A 199 -6.25 4.64 5.15
C VAL A 199 -7.57 4.12 4.55
N TYR A 200 -7.59 3.80 3.26
CA TYR A 200 -8.81 3.29 2.63
C TYR A 200 -9.24 1.93 3.20
N PHE A 201 -8.27 1.03 3.40
CA PHE A 201 -8.52 -0.28 3.99
C PHE A 201 -9.15 -0.17 5.38
N VAL A 202 -8.59 0.65 6.27
CA VAL A 202 -9.10 0.81 7.65
C VAL A 202 -10.50 1.43 7.63
N SER A 203 -10.74 2.39 6.73
CA SER A 203 -12.09 2.96 6.57
C SER A 203 -13.10 1.88 6.19
N GLN A 204 -12.83 1.09 5.15
CA GLN A 204 -13.75 0.04 4.73
C GLN A 204 -13.94 -1.01 5.83
N ALA A 205 -12.84 -1.44 6.46
CA ALA A 205 -12.89 -2.41 7.56
C ALA A 205 -13.69 -1.91 8.77
N SER A 206 -13.75 -0.59 9.00
CA SER A 206 -14.48 0.04 10.12
C SER A 206 -15.95 0.33 9.81
N ASN A 207 -16.31 0.47 8.52
CA ASN A 207 -17.66 0.84 8.08
C ASN A 207 -18.50 -0.36 7.62
N VAL A 208 -17.87 -1.43 7.14
CA VAL A 208 -18.54 -2.71 6.98
C VAL A 208 -18.73 -3.27 8.38
N GLY A 209 -19.86 -2.95 9.02
CA GLY A 209 -20.28 -3.64 10.24
C GLY A 209 -20.20 -5.13 9.96
N ASP A 210 -19.56 -5.89 10.86
CA ASP A 210 -19.30 -7.31 10.63
C ASP A 210 -20.60 -8.01 10.23
N VAL A 211 -20.76 -8.28 8.93
CA VAL A 211 -21.86 -9.09 8.40
C VAL A 211 -21.48 -10.53 8.73
N HIS A 212 -21.69 -10.89 10.00
CA HIS A 212 -21.62 -12.25 10.51
C HIS A 212 -23.02 -12.85 10.52
#